data_AF-A0A9Q4DIU8-F1
#
_entry.id   AF-A0A9Q4DIU8-F1
#
_cell.length_a   1.000
_cell.length_b   1.000
_cell.length_c   1.000
_cell.angle_alpha   90.00
_cell.angle_beta   90.00
_cell.angle_gamma   90.00
#
_symmetry.space_group_name_H-M   'P 1'
#
loop_
_entity.id
_entity.type
_entity.pdbx_description
1 polymer ?
#
loop_
_entity_poly.entity_id
_entity_poly.type
_entity_poly.pdbx_seq_one_letter_code
_entity_poly.pdbx_strand_id
1 'polypeptide(L)'
;MEDTDLSIEKSCHFFEENFNLIKDRLTNIKKEQDITKKIFLLHSLSLYKEIYFLLKNHQVLSIPIVLRSALECFLKLNDIHCNSKQGINRIRISDYKEKKRLYSVIKEVEPKYNCRDMEDIEQKIDELKNNIATGEDNEFRLTKQAISYNKDKHFMKEALFLLSKHTHCNESLVTTLHHICGCNDIFVTPIISDEMQLEFLKMVNFFFEETIAIYNSMTDSPIFIIHPDKNRYPLSSTL
;
A
#
# COMPACT_ATOMS: atom_id res chain seq x y z
N MET A 1 -17.70 -11.24 -20.90
CA MET A 1 -18.21 -9.98 -20.34
C MET A 1 -19.06 -10.24 -19.11
N GLU A 2 -20.16 -11.01 -19.19
CA GLU A 2 -21.00 -11.34 -18.01
C GLU A 2 -20.23 -11.95 -16.81
N ASP A 3 -19.18 -12.76 -17.05
CA ASP A 3 -18.37 -13.35 -15.97
C ASP A 3 -17.45 -12.36 -15.23
N THR A 4 -16.99 -11.29 -15.89
CA THR A 4 -16.04 -10.33 -15.30
C THR A 4 -16.76 -9.34 -14.39
N ASP A 5 -17.91 -8.83 -14.83
CA ASP A 5 -18.76 -7.93 -14.03
C ASP A 5 -19.24 -8.60 -12.74
N LEU A 6 -19.68 -9.87 -12.86
CA LEU A 6 -20.06 -10.69 -11.70
C LEU A 6 -18.88 -10.92 -10.74
N SER A 7 -17.65 -11.01 -11.25
CA SER A 7 -16.43 -11.19 -10.45
C SER A 7 -16.01 -9.91 -9.72
N ILE A 8 -16.22 -8.75 -10.34
CA ILE A 8 -16.00 -7.43 -9.73
C ILE A 8 -17.01 -7.22 -8.59
N GLU A 9 -18.29 -7.50 -8.82
CA GLU A 9 -19.35 -7.35 -7.81
C GLU A 9 -19.11 -8.26 -6.60
N LYS A 10 -18.77 -9.54 -6.84
CA LYS A 10 -18.39 -10.50 -5.78
C LYS A 10 -17.21 -10.01 -4.94
N SER A 11 -16.18 -9.45 -5.59
CA SER A 11 -15.00 -8.91 -4.90
C SER A 11 -15.37 -7.71 -4.03
N CYS A 12 -16.26 -6.84 -4.50
CA CYS A 12 -16.77 -5.71 -3.73
C CYS A 12 -17.59 -6.16 -2.52
N HIS A 13 -18.48 -7.14 -2.70
CA HIS A 13 -19.29 -7.69 -1.61
C HIS A 13 -18.42 -8.33 -0.52
N PHE A 14 -17.42 -9.12 -0.93
CA PHE A 14 -16.45 -9.72 -0.02
C PHE A 14 -15.77 -8.68 0.88
N PHE A 15 -15.28 -7.59 0.29
CA PHE A 15 -14.64 -6.53 1.08
C PHE A 15 -15.62 -5.88 2.06
N GLU A 16 -16.84 -5.55 1.62
CA GLU A 16 -17.81 -4.86 2.48
C GLU A 16 -18.22 -5.68 3.70
N GLU A 17 -18.48 -6.98 3.51
CA GLU A 17 -18.84 -7.88 4.61
C GLU A 17 -17.72 -7.98 5.65
N ASN A 18 -16.49 -8.19 5.18
CA ASN A 18 -15.34 -8.37 6.08
C ASN A 18 -14.88 -7.05 6.70
N PHE A 19 -14.95 -5.93 5.98
CA PHE A 19 -14.56 -4.61 6.48
C PHE A 19 -15.42 -4.18 7.66
N ASN A 20 -16.75 -4.37 7.57
CA ASN A 20 -17.66 -4.05 8.66
C ASN A 20 -17.36 -4.90 9.92
N LEU A 21 -17.08 -6.19 9.73
CA LEU A 21 -16.71 -7.08 10.82
C LEU A 21 -15.44 -6.64 11.57
N ILE A 22 -14.44 -6.13 10.85
CA ILE A 22 -13.21 -5.59 11.45
C ILE A 22 -13.50 -4.28 12.16
N LYS A 23 -14.20 -3.36 11.50
CA LYS A 23 -14.56 -2.06 12.04
C LYS A 23 -15.21 -2.17 13.41
N ASP A 24 -16.16 -3.10 13.56
CA ASP A 24 -16.89 -3.32 14.80
C ASP A 24 -16.02 -3.92 15.92
N ARG A 25 -14.89 -4.55 15.55
CA ARG A 25 -13.96 -5.20 16.48
C ARG A 25 -12.63 -4.46 16.64
N LEU A 26 -12.48 -3.25 16.10
CA LEU A 26 -11.27 -2.42 16.28
C LEU A 26 -11.03 -2.08 17.76
N THR A 27 -12.09 -2.01 18.57
CA THR A 27 -12.04 -1.80 20.01
C THR A 27 -11.36 -2.96 20.76
N ASN A 28 -11.29 -4.14 20.15
CA ASN A 28 -10.70 -5.36 20.74
C ASN A 28 -9.18 -5.46 20.50
N ILE A 29 -8.56 -4.46 19.86
CA ILE A 29 -7.11 -4.45 19.67
C ILE A 29 -6.41 -4.20 21.01
N LYS A 30 -5.52 -5.11 21.41
CA LYS A 30 -4.76 -5.07 22.67
C LYS A 30 -4.08 -3.72 22.87
N LYS A 31 -4.08 -3.18 24.09
CA LYS A 31 -3.34 -1.94 24.39
C LYS A 31 -1.83 -2.19 24.21
N GLU A 32 -1.17 -1.29 23.50
CA GLU A 32 0.27 -1.33 23.22
C GLU A 32 0.89 0.00 23.63
N GLN A 33 2.17 -0.01 24.01
CA GLN A 33 2.90 1.21 24.39
C GLN A 33 3.19 2.10 23.17
N ASP A 34 3.48 1.50 22.01
CA ASP A 34 3.65 2.20 20.73
C ASP A 34 2.44 1.92 19.84
N ILE A 35 1.71 2.96 19.46
CA ILE A 35 0.48 2.85 18.67
C ILE A 35 0.73 2.82 17.15
N THR A 36 1.99 2.92 16.70
CA THR A 36 2.36 3.06 15.28
C THR A 36 1.80 1.90 14.45
N LYS A 37 1.89 0.65 14.94
CA LYS A 37 1.34 -0.52 14.25
C LYS A 37 -0.18 -0.40 14.03
N LYS A 38 -0.91 0.08 15.04
CA LYS A 38 -2.36 0.31 14.95
C LYS A 38 -2.71 1.42 13.97
N ILE A 39 -1.92 2.50 13.93
CA ILE A 39 -2.11 3.58 12.96
C ILE A 39 -1.97 3.04 11.53
N PHE A 40 -0.92 2.28 11.25
CA PHE A 40 -0.71 1.67 9.93
C PHE A 40 -1.80 0.66 9.56
N LEU A 41 -2.29 -0.12 10.54
CA LEU A 41 -3.44 -1.02 10.34
C LEU A 41 -4.69 -0.24 9.90
N LEU A 42 -5.06 0.81 10.65
CA LEU A 42 -6.24 1.62 10.34
C LEU A 42 -6.09 2.36 9.00
N HIS A 43 -4.89 2.85 8.70
CA HIS A 43 -4.60 3.54 7.45
C HIS A 43 -4.68 2.57 6.26
N SER A 44 -4.14 1.36 6.38
CA SER A 44 -4.25 0.32 5.35
C SER A 44 -5.72 0.00 5.06
N LEU A 45 -6.52 -0.26 6.10
CA LEU A 45 -7.96 -0.50 5.99
C LEU A 45 -8.71 0.65 5.30
N SER A 46 -8.34 1.90 5.63
CA SER A 46 -8.94 3.09 5.02
C SER A 46 -8.60 3.21 3.53
N LEU A 47 -7.37 2.91 3.14
CA LEU A 47 -6.94 2.94 1.74
C LEU A 47 -7.62 1.85 0.91
N TYR A 48 -7.82 0.65 1.47
CA TYR A 48 -8.59 -0.40 0.79
C TYR A 48 -10.02 0.05 0.54
N LYS A 49 -10.67 0.62 1.56
CA LYS A 49 -12.03 1.17 1.44
C LYS A 49 -12.11 2.25 0.36
N GLU A 50 -11.10 3.12 0.28
CA GLU A 50 -11.03 4.16 -0.74
C GLU A 50 -10.97 3.56 -2.16
N ILE A 51 -10.18 2.50 -2.38
CA ILE A 51 -10.11 1.84 -3.70
C ILE A 51 -11.46 1.27 -4.11
N TYR A 52 -12.15 0.61 -3.18
CA TYR A 52 -13.51 0.12 -3.41
C TYR A 52 -14.51 1.24 -3.68
N PHE A 53 -14.43 2.35 -2.95
CA PHE A 53 -15.25 3.53 -3.20
C PHE A 53 -15.00 4.10 -4.60
N LEU A 54 -13.74 4.25 -5.01
CA LEU A 54 -13.37 4.76 -6.33
C LEU A 54 -13.87 3.85 -7.45
N LEU A 55 -13.80 2.52 -7.29
CA LEU A 55 -14.36 1.56 -8.25
C LEU A 55 -15.88 1.72 -8.38
N LYS A 56 -16.61 1.72 -7.25
CA LYS A 56 -18.07 1.86 -7.24
C LYS A 56 -18.57 3.17 -7.85
N ASN A 57 -17.77 4.23 -7.78
CA ASN A 57 -18.10 5.54 -8.36
C ASN A 57 -17.50 5.75 -9.76
N HIS A 58 -16.95 4.70 -10.39
CA HIS A 58 -16.30 4.76 -11.69
C HIS A 58 -15.15 5.80 -11.77
N GLN A 59 -14.51 6.11 -10.64
CA GLN A 59 -13.35 7.02 -10.53
C GLN A 59 -12.03 6.27 -10.70
N VAL A 60 -11.96 5.49 -11.77
CA VAL A 60 -10.99 4.41 -11.91
C VAL A 60 -9.55 4.92 -12.14
N LEU A 61 -9.42 6.16 -12.62
CA LEU A 61 -8.15 6.87 -12.79
C LEU A 61 -7.36 7.09 -11.50
N SER A 62 -8.04 7.23 -10.37
CA SER A 62 -7.42 7.52 -9.08
C SER A 62 -6.93 6.24 -8.38
N ILE A 63 -7.48 5.08 -8.76
CA ILE A 63 -7.18 3.78 -8.13
C ILE A 63 -5.68 3.46 -8.14
N PRO A 64 -4.94 3.57 -9.25
CA PRO A 64 -3.49 3.41 -9.26
C PRO A 64 -2.73 4.09 -8.12
N ILE A 65 -3.03 5.37 -7.88
CA ILE A 65 -2.31 6.17 -6.89
C ILE A 65 -2.67 5.67 -5.49
N VAL A 66 -3.96 5.42 -5.23
CA VAL A 66 -4.43 4.92 -3.95
C VAL A 66 -3.93 3.50 -3.69
N LEU A 67 -3.89 2.63 -4.70
CA LEU A 67 -3.37 1.27 -4.63
C LEU A 67 -1.86 1.26 -4.34
N ARG A 68 -1.08 2.20 -4.90
CA ARG A 68 0.33 2.38 -4.55
C ARG A 68 0.48 2.74 -3.08
N SER A 69 -0.32 3.71 -2.61
CA SER A 69 -0.33 4.09 -1.20
C SER A 69 -0.75 2.93 -0.30
N ALA A 70 -1.72 2.12 -0.72
CA ALA A 70 -2.18 0.94 0.00
C ALA A 70 -1.07 -0.12 0.12
N LEU A 71 -0.35 -0.40 -0.97
CA LEU A 71 0.81 -1.30 -0.98
C LEU A 71 1.91 -0.79 -0.05
N GLU A 72 2.25 0.50 -0.11
CA GLU A 72 3.27 1.07 0.76
C GLU A 72 2.86 0.99 2.24
N CYS A 73 1.62 1.35 2.55
CA CYS A 73 1.07 1.29 3.90
C CYS A 73 1.09 -0.15 4.44
N PHE A 74 0.66 -1.11 3.63
CA PHE A 74 0.69 -2.54 3.93
C PHE A 74 2.10 -3.04 4.22
N LEU A 75 3.08 -2.74 3.36
CA LEU A 75 4.45 -3.20 3.55
C LEU A 75 5.11 -2.56 4.78
N LYS A 76 4.76 -1.31 5.10
CA LYS A 76 5.16 -0.66 6.35
C LYS A 76 4.53 -1.35 7.57
N LEU A 77 3.24 -1.68 7.52
CA LEU A 77 2.56 -2.46 8.56
C LEU A 77 3.23 -3.82 8.78
N ASN A 78 3.53 -4.52 7.68
CA ASN A 78 4.20 -5.81 7.73
C ASN A 78 5.62 -5.71 8.30
N ASP A 79 6.40 -4.70 7.90
CA ASP A 79 7.75 -4.50 8.45
C ASP A 79 7.72 -4.25 9.96
N ILE A 80 6.74 -3.48 10.46
CA ILE A 80 6.52 -3.29 11.90
C ILE A 80 6.07 -4.59 12.56
N HIS A 81 5.18 -5.37 11.93
CA HIS A 81 4.71 -6.63 12.49
C HIS A 81 5.85 -7.63 12.67
N CYS A 82 6.67 -7.84 11.64
CA CYS A 82 7.73 -8.84 11.65
C CYS A 82 8.98 -8.40 12.43
N ASN A 83 9.29 -7.09 12.42
CA ASN A 83 10.56 -6.58 12.95
C ASN A 83 10.38 -5.60 14.11
N SER A 84 9.15 -5.45 14.62
CA SER A 84 8.82 -4.64 15.80
C SER A 84 9.44 -3.24 15.75
N LYS A 85 10.26 -2.88 16.75
CA LYS A 85 10.89 -1.56 16.88
C LYS A 85 11.86 -1.24 15.73
N GLN A 86 12.51 -2.23 15.13
CA GLN A 86 13.41 -2.00 14.01
C GLN A 86 12.64 -1.59 12.75
N GLY A 87 11.49 -2.21 12.49
CA GLY A 87 10.60 -1.81 11.40
C GLY A 87 10.13 -0.36 11.57
N ILE A 88 9.74 0.03 12.79
CA ILE A 88 9.36 1.42 13.11
C ILE A 88 10.53 2.38 12.84
N ASN A 89 11.74 2.04 13.26
CA ASN A 89 12.92 2.89 13.06
C ASN A 89 13.27 3.03 11.57
N ARG A 90 13.22 1.94 10.79
CA ARG A 90 13.42 1.96 9.33
C ARG A 90 12.45 2.89 8.61
N ILE A 91 11.19 2.87 9.01
CA ILE A 91 10.14 3.74 8.46
C ILE A 91 10.44 5.20 8.80
N ARG A 92 10.71 5.49 10.08
CA ARG A 92 11.03 6.86 10.53
C ARG A 92 12.25 7.43 9.81
N ILE A 93 13.29 6.63 9.58
CA ILE A 93 14.47 7.06 8.81
C ILE A 93 14.07 7.43 7.37
N SER A 94 13.24 6.62 6.72
CA SER A 94 12.72 6.91 5.38
C SER A 94 11.94 8.24 5.37
N ASP A 95 11.05 8.44 6.33
CA ASP A 95 10.24 9.66 6.46
C ASP A 95 11.10 10.91 6.74
N TYR A 96 12.10 10.81 7.62
CA TYR A 96 13.04 11.92 7.89
C TYR A 96 13.90 12.26 6.68
N LYS A 97 14.31 11.27 5.88
CA LYS A 97 15.04 11.52 4.63
C LYS A 97 14.18 12.21 3.57
N GLU A 98 12.93 11.79 3.42
CA GLU A 98 12.01 12.49 2.53
C GLU A 98 11.72 13.91 3.02
N LYS A 99 11.54 14.10 4.34
CA LYS A 99 11.46 15.43 4.95
C LYS A 99 12.69 16.27 4.62
N LYS A 100 13.91 15.74 4.80
CA LYS A 100 15.16 16.41 4.44
C LYS A 100 15.17 16.84 2.96
N ARG A 101 14.76 15.94 2.06
CA ARG A 101 14.68 16.20 0.61
C ARG A 101 13.68 17.33 0.28
N LEU A 102 12.50 17.33 0.90
CA LEU A 102 11.50 18.37 0.71
C LEU A 102 12.00 19.71 1.24
N TYR A 103 12.62 19.73 2.42
CA TYR A 103 13.18 20.94 3.00
C TYR A 103 14.32 21.52 2.15
N SER A 104 15.17 20.69 1.53
CA SER A 104 16.20 21.20 0.62
C SER A 104 15.60 21.91 -0.60
N VAL A 105 14.51 21.38 -1.18
CA VAL A 105 13.82 22.02 -2.30
C VAL A 105 13.11 23.30 -1.86
N ILE A 106 12.44 23.28 -0.71
CA ILE A 106 11.73 24.46 -0.17
C ILE A 106 12.73 25.57 0.16
N LYS A 107 13.91 25.26 0.70
CA LYS A 107 14.95 26.25 0.99
C LYS A 107 15.40 27.03 -0.26
N GLU A 108 15.40 26.38 -1.43
CA GLU A 108 15.71 27.04 -2.71
C GLU A 108 14.63 28.05 -3.12
N VAL A 109 13.39 27.85 -2.69
CA VAL A 109 12.22 28.69 -3.04
C VAL A 109 11.89 29.73 -1.95
N GLU A 110 12.03 29.35 -0.68
CA GLU A 110 11.74 30.17 0.50
C GLU A 110 12.93 30.13 1.49
N PRO A 111 13.85 31.11 1.43
CA PRO A 111 15.06 31.15 2.28
C PRO A 111 14.80 31.31 3.78
N LYS A 112 13.53 31.45 4.19
CA LYS A 112 13.11 31.59 5.59
C LYS A 112 13.18 30.26 6.36
N TYR A 113 13.28 29.13 5.67
CA TYR A 113 13.48 27.82 6.29
C TYR A 113 14.95 27.64 6.70
N ASN A 114 15.15 27.53 8.01
CA ASN A 114 16.43 27.78 8.68
C ASN A 114 17.37 26.55 8.62
N CYS A 115 18.69 26.76 8.61
CA CYS A 115 19.68 25.67 8.57
C CYS A 115 19.60 24.71 9.79
N ARG A 116 19.12 25.21 10.94
CA ARG A 116 18.97 24.44 12.20
C ARG A 116 18.04 23.23 12.07
N ASP A 117 16.95 23.36 11.30
CA ASP A 117 15.99 22.29 11.09
C ASP A 117 16.60 21.08 10.35
N MET A 118 17.61 21.32 9.50
CA MET A 118 18.27 20.26 8.74
C MET A 118 19.29 19.48 9.58
N GLU A 119 20.00 20.15 10.48
CA GLU A 119 20.91 19.52 11.45
C GLU A 119 20.14 18.63 12.43
N ASP A 120 19.00 19.12 12.93
CA ASP A 120 18.12 18.35 13.81
C ASP A 120 17.57 17.10 13.12
N ILE A 121 17.20 17.20 11.83
CA ILE A 121 16.76 16.05 11.03
C ILE A 121 17.89 15.03 10.87
N GLU A 122 19.12 15.47 10.60
CA GLU A 122 20.26 14.55 10.41
C GLU A 122 20.61 13.84 11.72
N GLN A 123 20.62 14.57 12.83
CA GLN A 123 20.83 13.99 14.15
C GLN A 123 19.77 12.91 14.45
N LYS A 124 18.49 13.16 14.13
CA LYS A 124 17.44 12.14 14.28
C LYS A 124 17.65 10.93 13.39
N ILE A 125 18.10 11.11 12.15
CA ILE A 125 18.43 10.00 11.27
C ILE A 125 19.54 9.13 11.89
N ASP A 126 20.61 9.74 12.38
CA ASP A 126 21.75 9.00 12.93
C ASP A 126 21.42 8.33 14.28
N GLU A 127 20.66 8.99 15.15
CA GLU A 127 20.09 8.39 16.36
C GLU A 127 19.26 7.13 16.03
N LEU A 128 18.42 7.18 14.99
CA LEU A 128 17.60 6.05 14.58
C LEU A 128 18.42 4.92 13.96
N LYS A 129 19.42 5.23 13.13
CA LYS A 129 20.32 4.22 12.55
C LYS A 129 21.08 3.45 13.63
N ASN A 130 21.53 4.13 14.67
CA ASN A 130 22.21 3.50 15.80
C ASN A 130 21.31 2.52 16.59
N ASN A 131 19.98 2.60 16.37
CA ASN A 131 18.99 1.71 16.97
C ASN A 131 18.54 0.58 16.01
N ILE A 132 19.21 0.39 14.86
CA ILE A 132 19.01 -0.73 13.93
C ILE A 132 20.13 -1.75 14.14
N ALA A 133 19.82 -3.05 14.11
CA ALA A 133 20.84 -4.07 14.30
C ALA A 133 21.81 -4.12 13.12
N THR A 134 23.07 -4.42 13.43
CA THR A 134 24.14 -4.52 12.42
C THR A 134 23.80 -5.57 11.36
N GLY A 135 23.90 -5.19 10.08
CA GLY A 135 23.62 -6.08 8.94
C GLY A 135 22.18 -6.02 8.43
N GLU A 136 21.28 -5.32 9.11
CA GLU A 136 19.94 -5.04 8.62
C GLU A 136 19.89 -3.83 7.68
N ASP A 137 18.79 -3.71 6.95
CA ASP A 137 18.49 -2.49 6.22
C ASP A 137 18.31 -1.31 7.17
N ASN A 138 19.00 -0.22 6.86
CA ASN A 138 18.94 1.00 7.65
C ASN A 138 17.69 1.84 7.38
N GLU A 139 16.91 1.54 6.34
CA GLU A 139 15.72 2.30 6.00
C GLU A 139 14.68 1.45 5.27
N PHE A 140 13.42 1.87 5.36
CA PHE A 140 12.36 1.31 4.56
C PHE A 140 12.50 1.75 3.10
N ARG A 141 12.50 0.78 2.17
CA ARG A 141 12.48 1.02 0.72
C ARG A 141 11.39 0.18 0.08
N LEU A 142 10.36 0.83 -0.45
CA LEU A 142 9.17 0.17 -1.00
C LEU A 142 9.52 -0.98 -1.95
N THR A 143 10.35 -0.71 -2.96
CA THR A 143 10.73 -1.72 -3.97
C THR A 143 11.46 -2.91 -3.36
N LYS A 144 12.36 -2.68 -2.40
CA LYS A 144 13.12 -3.75 -1.76
C LYS A 144 12.23 -4.61 -0.86
N GLN A 145 11.30 -3.97 -0.14
CA GLN A 145 10.37 -4.64 0.76
C GLN A 145 9.37 -5.49 -0.03
N ALA A 146 8.81 -4.96 -1.11
CA ALA A 146 7.93 -5.72 -2.00
C ALA A 146 8.63 -6.94 -2.65
N ILE A 147 9.89 -6.79 -3.09
CA ILE A 147 10.68 -7.92 -3.61
C ILE A 147 10.91 -8.98 -2.53
N SER A 148 11.24 -8.54 -1.31
CA SER A 148 11.56 -9.44 -0.20
C SER A 148 10.33 -10.19 0.32
N TYR A 149 9.17 -9.54 0.29
CA TYR A 149 7.90 -10.08 0.77
C TYR A 149 7.41 -11.27 -0.07
N ASN A 150 7.79 -11.36 -1.35
CA ASN A 150 7.27 -12.40 -2.24
C ASN A 150 8.36 -12.96 -3.17
N LYS A 151 9.39 -13.59 -2.58
CA LYS A 151 10.51 -14.19 -3.32
C LYS A 151 10.06 -15.18 -4.42
N ASP A 152 8.87 -15.76 -4.29
CA ASP A 152 8.37 -16.84 -5.17
C ASP A 152 7.11 -16.46 -6.00
N LYS A 153 6.55 -15.24 -5.91
CA LYS A 153 5.37 -14.86 -6.71
C LYS A 153 5.57 -13.55 -7.46
N HIS A 154 5.39 -13.60 -8.77
CA HIS A 154 5.47 -12.47 -9.71
C HIS A 154 4.52 -11.30 -9.37
N PHE A 155 3.44 -11.58 -8.64
CA PHE A 155 2.35 -10.66 -8.35
C PHE A 155 2.75 -9.35 -7.65
N MET A 156 3.68 -9.37 -6.68
CA MET A 156 4.13 -8.14 -5.99
C MET A 156 5.06 -7.28 -6.85
N LYS A 157 5.80 -7.92 -7.77
CA LYS A 157 6.65 -7.23 -8.74
C LYS A 157 5.82 -6.60 -9.85
N GLU A 158 4.77 -7.29 -10.29
CA GLU A 158 3.75 -6.76 -11.20
C GLU A 158 2.97 -5.63 -10.53
N ALA A 159 2.60 -5.74 -9.25
CA ALA A 159 2.00 -4.66 -8.48
C ALA A 159 2.92 -3.43 -8.43
N LEU A 160 4.20 -3.59 -8.10
CA LEU A 160 5.17 -2.48 -8.14
C LEU A 160 5.34 -1.85 -9.53
N PHE A 161 5.34 -2.68 -10.57
CA PHE A 161 5.50 -2.24 -11.96
C PHE A 161 4.27 -1.47 -12.42
N LEU A 162 3.07 -2.03 -12.21
CA LEU A 162 1.80 -1.36 -12.44
C LEU A 162 1.78 -0.03 -11.68
N LEU A 163 2.06 -0.07 -10.37
CA LEU A 163 1.95 1.08 -9.45
C LEU A 163 3.13 2.05 -9.49
N SER A 164 4.09 1.92 -10.43
CA SER A 164 5.18 2.86 -10.53
C SER A 164 4.64 4.26 -10.87
N LYS A 165 5.22 5.32 -10.29
CA LYS A 165 4.78 6.72 -10.51
C LYS A 165 4.72 7.12 -11.99
N HIS A 166 5.38 6.37 -12.86
CA HIS A 166 5.57 6.68 -14.27
C HIS A 166 4.80 5.77 -15.23
N THR A 167 4.42 4.56 -14.84
CA THR A 167 3.78 3.59 -15.74
C THR A 167 2.33 3.94 -16.02
N HIS A 168 1.55 4.42 -15.05
CA HIS A 168 0.14 4.77 -15.32
C HIS A 168 -0.05 5.98 -16.23
N CYS A 169 0.78 7.03 -16.07
CA CYS A 169 0.71 8.16 -16.99
C CYS A 169 1.36 7.83 -18.33
N ASN A 170 2.53 7.16 -18.34
CA ASN A 170 3.30 7.00 -19.57
C ASN A 170 2.86 5.79 -20.41
N GLU A 171 2.47 4.66 -19.82
CA GLU A 171 2.03 3.48 -20.59
C GLU A 171 0.62 3.71 -21.15
N SER A 172 -0.27 4.35 -20.39
CA SER A 172 -1.55 4.82 -20.92
C SER A 172 -1.35 5.88 -22.01
N LEU A 173 -0.44 6.86 -21.82
CA LEU A 173 -0.08 7.80 -22.89
C LEU A 173 0.50 7.10 -24.11
N VAL A 174 1.46 6.18 -23.93
CA VAL A 174 2.17 5.49 -25.02
C VAL A 174 1.21 4.58 -25.78
N THR A 175 0.34 3.85 -25.09
CA THR A 175 -0.69 3.01 -25.70
C THR A 175 -1.70 3.86 -26.47
N THR A 176 -2.11 5.01 -25.91
CA THR A 176 -3.00 5.98 -26.56
C THR A 176 -2.33 6.63 -27.79
N LEU A 177 -1.05 6.98 -27.70
CA LEU A 177 -0.26 7.56 -28.78
C LEU A 177 0.01 6.55 -29.91
N HIS A 178 0.17 5.27 -29.59
CA HIS A 178 0.38 4.21 -30.58
C HIS A 178 -0.91 3.69 -31.21
N HIS A 179 -2.05 3.72 -30.50
CA HIS A 179 -3.34 3.31 -31.07
C HIS A 179 -4.08 4.42 -31.80
N ILE A 180 -3.85 5.70 -31.48
CA ILE A 180 -4.52 6.84 -32.10
C ILE A 180 -3.60 7.48 -33.16
N CYS A 181 -3.17 6.69 -34.13
CA CYS A 181 -2.73 7.25 -35.41
C CYS A 181 -3.97 7.64 -36.22
N GLY A 182 -4.49 8.86 -36.03
CA GLY A 182 -5.44 9.46 -36.98
C GLY A 182 -6.63 10.27 -36.44
N CYS A 183 -6.81 10.44 -35.13
CA CYS A 183 -7.91 11.27 -34.61
C CYS A 183 -7.38 12.59 -34.03
N ASN A 184 -7.85 13.72 -34.58
CA ASN A 184 -7.49 15.07 -34.15
C ASN A 184 -8.15 15.50 -32.82
N ASP A 185 -8.96 14.64 -32.21
CA ASP A 185 -9.57 14.86 -30.90
C ASP A 185 -8.90 13.92 -29.88
N ILE A 186 -7.75 14.35 -29.35
CA ILE A 186 -7.05 13.63 -28.28
C ILE A 186 -7.79 13.90 -26.96
N PHE A 187 -8.90 13.21 -26.75
CA PHE A 187 -9.34 12.89 -25.40
C PHE A 187 -8.65 11.60 -24.99
N VAL A 188 -7.68 11.71 -24.08
CA VAL A 188 -7.07 10.55 -23.41
C VAL A 188 -8.17 9.91 -22.57
N THR A 189 -8.89 8.95 -23.16
CA THR A 189 -9.75 8.07 -22.39
C THR A 189 -8.84 6.99 -21.82
N PRO A 190 -8.64 6.95 -20.50
CA PRO A 190 -7.81 5.92 -19.89
C PRO A 190 -8.49 4.59 -20.18
N ILE A 191 -7.81 3.71 -20.92
CA ILE A 191 -8.28 2.35 -21.14
C ILE A 191 -8.18 1.66 -19.78
N ILE A 192 -9.33 1.47 -19.12
CA ILE A 192 -9.41 0.69 -17.89
C ILE A 192 -10.42 -0.42 -18.13
N SER A 193 -9.94 -1.49 -18.75
CA SER A 193 -10.73 -2.69 -19.00
C SER A 193 -11.18 -3.33 -17.70
N ASP A 194 -12.27 -4.10 -17.75
CA ASP A 194 -12.77 -4.86 -16.59
C ASP A 194 -11.69 -5.85 -16.08
N GLU A 195 -10.82 -6.33 -16.96
CA GLU A 195 -9.65 -7.14 -16.60
C GLU A 195 -8.68 -6.39 -15.68
N MET A 196 -8.38 -5.12 -15.99
CA MET A 196 -7.49 -4.29 -15.18
C MET A 196 -8.13 -3.95 -13.83
N GLN A 197 -9.43 -3.68 -13.80
CA GLN A 197 -10.18 -3.48 -12.55
C GLN A 197 -10.16 -4.73 -11.68
N LEU A 198 -10.32 -5.90 -12.29
CA LEU A 198 -10.24 -7.19 -11.61
C LEU A 198 -8.84 -7.44 -11.02
N GLU A 199 -7.77 -7.11 -11.74
CA GLU A 199 -6.40 -7.22 -11.20
C GLU A 199 -6.17 -6.28 -10.01
N PHE A 200 -6.68 -5.05 -10.06
CA PHE A 200 -6.64 -4.15 -8.90
C PHE A 200 -7.39 -4.72 -7.70
N LEU A 201 -8.58 -5.27 -7.91
CA LEU A 201 -9.38 -5.90 -6.86
C LEU A 201 -8.69 -7.11 -6.24
N LYS A 202 -8.09 -7.98 -7.06
CA LYS A 202 -7.27 -9.10 -6.58
C LYS A 202 -6.12 -8.61 -5.70
N MET A 203 -5.43 -7.53 -6.10
CA MET A 203 -4.35 -6.95 -5.30
C MET A 203 -4.83 -6.40 -3.97
N VAL A 204 -5.92 -5.62 -3.97
CA VAL A 204 -6.48 -5.07 -2.73
C VAL A 204 -6.96 -6.16 -1.80
N ASN A 205 -7.64 -7.18 -2.32
CA ASN A 205 -8.09 -8.32 -1.52
C ASN A 205 -6.93 -9.07 -0.89
N PHE A 206 -5.88 -9.33 -1.66
CA PHE A 206 -4.67 -9.93 -1.12
C PHE A 206 -4.08 -9.11 0.04
N PHE A 207 -3.92 -7.78 -0.13
CA PHE A 207 -3.41 -6.94 0.96
C PHE A 207 -4.35 -6.90 2.17
N PHE A 208 -5.65 -6.91 1.92
CA PHE A 208 -6.67 -6.92 2.96
C PHE A 208 -6.58 -8.19 3.80
N GLU A 209 -6.52 -9.38 3.17
CA GLU A 209 -6.38 -10.66 3.86
C GLU A 209 -5.12 -10.72 4.74
N GLU A 210 -3.97 -10.33 4.18
CA GLU A 210 -2.71 -10.28 4.93
C GLU A 210 -2.78 -9.28 6.09
N THR A 211 -3.47 -8.16 5.89
CA THR A 211 -3.75 -7.19 6.96
C THR A 211 -4.61 -7.79 8.06
N ILE A 212 -5.52 -8.71 7.74
CA ILE A 212 -6.37 -9.38 8.74
C ILE A 212 -5.56 -10.41 9.53
N ALA A 213 -4.64 -11.11 8.90
CA ALA A 213 -3.69 -11.97 9.61
C ALA A 213 -2.91 -11.16 10.67
N ILE A 214 -2.45 -9.95 10.30
CA ILE A 214 -1.79 -9.03 11.23
C ILE A 214 -2.75 -8.56 12.34
N TYR A 215 -3.99 -8.18 12.01
CA TYR A 215 -5.00 -7.81 13.00
C TYR A 215 -5.25 -8.94 14.02
N ASN A 216 -5.41 -10.17 13.55
CA ASN A 216 -5.68 -11.33 14.38
C ASN A 216 -4.55 -11.60 15.39
N SER A 217 -3.31 -11.27 15.03
CA SER A 217 -2.19 -11.36 15.98
C SER A 217 -2.24 -10.30 17.09
N MET A 218 -3.04 -9.24 16.91
CA MET A 218 -3.11 -8.07 17.78
C MET A 218 -4.37 -8.04 18.66
N THR A 219 -5.25 -9.04 18.56
CA THR A 219 -6.50 -9.14 19.30
C THR A 219 -6.68 -10.52 19.94
N ASP A 220 -7.51 -10.60 20.97
CA ASP A 220 -8.01 -11.87 21.51
C ASP A 220 -9.35 -12.29 20.87
N SER A 221 -9.86 -11.51 19.92
CA SER A 221 -11.14 -11.74 19.22
C SER A 221 -10.93 -11.86 17.71
N PRO A 222 -10.26 -12.93 17.24
CA PRO A 222 -9.87 -13.07 15.84
C PRO A 222 -11.09 -13.08 14.91
N ILE A 223 -10.85 -12.59 13.70
CA ILE A 223 -11.78 -12.57 12.58
C ILE A 223 -11.38 -13.66 11.60
N PHE A 224 -12.36 -14.46 11.22
CA PHE A 224 -12.21 -15.47 10.18
C PHE A 224 -12.89 -14.96 8.92
N ILE A 225 -12.08 -14.69 7.90
CA ILE A 225 -12.57 -14.33 6.57
C ILE A 225 -13.14 -15.58 5.91
N ILE A 226 -14.35 -15.51 5.37
CA ILE A 226 -14.92 -16.55 4.51
C ILE A 226 -14.74 -16.10 3.07
N HIS A 227 -13.82 -16.73 2.34
CA HIS A 227 -13.60 -16.42 0.93
C HIS A 227 -14.72 -17.04 0.08
N PRO A 228 -15.35 -16.28 -0.85
CA PRO A 228 -16.41 -16.78 -1.70
C PRO A 228 -15.91 -17.88 -2.65
N ASP A 229 -14.65 -17.81 -3.06
CA ASP A 229 -13.99 -18.82 -3.89
C ASP A 229 -12.94 -19.56 -3.07
N LYS A 230 -13.26 -20.78 -2.61
CA LYS A 230 -12.33 -21.69 -1.91
C LYS A 230 -11.25 -22.30 -2.83
N ASN A 231 -10.92 -21.65 -3.94
CA ASN A 231 -9.87 -22.11 -4.85
C ASN A 231 -8.66 -21.15 -4.84
N ARG A 232 -7.78 -21.40 -3.86
CA ARG A 232 -6.32 -21.17 -3.83
C ARG A 232 -5.80 -19.72 -3.72
N TYR A 233 -5.27 -19.39 -2.55
CA TYR A 233 -3.82 -19.40 -2.30
C TYR A 233 -3.56 -20.08 -0.95
N PRO A 234 -2.45 -20.80 -0.75
CA PRO A 234 -2.12 -21.25 0.59
C PRO A 234 -1.80 -19.99 1.42
N LEU A 235 -2.63 -19.72 2.42
CA LEU A 235 -2.17 -19.01 3.61
C LEU A 235 -0.93 -19.77 4.04
N SER A 236 0.24 -19.13 4.00
CA SER A 236 1.46 -19.76 4.44
C SER A 236 1.27 -20.14 5.90
N SER A 237 1.06 -21.43 6.14
CA SER A 237 1.18 -22.03 7.44
C SER A 237 2.65 -22.08 7.79
N THR A 238 3.20 -21.00 8.32
CA THR A 238 4.45 -21.03 9.09
C THR A 238 4.39 -19.96 10.17
N LEU A 239 4.13 -20.47 11.38
CA LEU A 239 4.54 -19.91 12.68
C LEU A 239 6.01 -19.47 12.68
#